data_AF-A0A9N9MJJ5-F1
#
_entry.id   AF-A0A9N9MJJ5-F1
#
_cell.length_a   1.000
_cell.length_b   1.000
_cell.length_c   1.000
_cell.angle_alpha   90.00
_cell.angle_beta   90.00
_cell.angle_gamma   90.00
#
_symmetry.space_group_name_H-M   'P 1'
#
loop_
_entity.id
_entity.type
_entity.pdbx_description
1 polymer ?
#
loop_
_entity_poly.entity_id
_entity_poly.type
_entity_poly.pdbx_seq_one_letter_code
_entity_poly.pdbx_strand_id
1 'polypeptide(L)'
;MIDFTAATEDICGHVKRWKVQQENENLTVHNTITFEFEWETNTATTGPLNGGKRGWHVEEMSLKNFTRECREMLRDEIDVTPEMLVNGIIEKCNENFRKRNKGYRGRNPAYLAWNSDIATKRNECIKERVQEHEQELERRKKKG
;
A
#
# COMPACT_ATOMS: atom_id res chain seq x y z
N MET A 1 19.42 1.99 -22.65
CA MET A 1 19.47 1.59 -21.23
C MET A 1 18.30 0.66 -21.00
N ILE A 2 18.55 -0.52 -20.42
CA ILE A 2 17.57 -1.60 -20.37
C ILE A 2 17.31 -1.90 -18.90
N ASP A 3 16.05 -1.74 -18.48
CA ASP A 3 15.57 -2.15 -17.17
C ASP A 3 14.74 -3.43 -17.34
N PHE A 4 14.95 -4.42 -16.48
CA PHE A 4 14.19 -5.68 -16.52
C PHE A 4 13.71 -6.08 -15.12
N THR A 5 12.61 -6.83 -15.06
CA THR A 5 12.07 -7.42 -13.84
C THR A 5 12.10 -8.93 -14.00
N ALA A 6 12.67 -9.64 -13.03
CA ALA A 6 12.73 -11.10 -13.02
C ALA A 6 12.16 -11.64 -11.71
N ALA A 7 11.50 -12.79 -11.81
CA ALA A 7 10.94 -13.52 -10.68
C ALA A 7 10.98 -15.02 -10.98
N THR A 8 10.84 -15.85 -9.95
CA THR A 8 10.64 -17.29 -10.10
C THR A 8 9.25 -17.57 -10.69
N GLU A 9 9.10 -18.73 -11.33
CA GLU A 9 7.88 -19.07 -12.10
C GLU A 9 6.60 -19.03 -11.24
N ASP A 10 6.71 -19.47 -9.98
CA ASP A 10 5.66 -19.40 -8.97
C ASP A 10 5.21 -17.94 -8.71
N ILE A 11 6.16 -17.02 -8.55
CA ILE A 11 5.90 -15.60 -8.27
C ILE A 11 5.30 -14.88 -9.47
N CYS A 12 5.68 -15.25 -10.70
CA CYS A 12 5.16 -14.64 -11.92
C CYS A 12 3.62 -14.73 -12.02
N GLY A 13 3.01 -15.81 -11.53
CA GLY A 13 1.55 -15.98 -11.51
C GLY A 13 0.80 -14.94 -10.68
N HIS A 14 1.47 -14.40 -9.65
CA HIS A 14 0.94 -13.43 -8.69
C HIS A 14 1.17 -11.98 -9.10
N VAL A 15 2.00 -11.73 -10.11
CA VAL A 15 2.26 -10.38 -10.62
C VAL A 15 1.19 -9.99 -11.63
N LYS A 16 0.47 -8.89 -11.35
CA LYS A 16 -0.56 -8.30 -12.23
C LYS A 16 -0.16 -6.89 -12.64
N ARG A 17 -0.79 -6.39 -13.71
CA ARG A 17 -0.71 -4.99 -14.17
C ARG A 17 0.73 -4.46 -14.31
N TRP A 18 1.65 -5.32 -14.74
CA TRP A 18 3.01 -4.91 -15.05
C TRP A 18 3.00 -3.90 -16.19
N LYS A 19 3.59 -2.72 -15.97
CA LYS A 19 3.69 -1.67 -16.98
C LYS A 19 4.86 -0.73 -16.70
N VAL A 20 5.40 -0.18 -17.79
CA VAL A 20 6.31 0.95 -17.76
C VAL A 20 5.50 2.23 -17.71
N GLN A 21 5.67 3.05 -16.68
CA GLN A 21 5.03 4.36 -16.59
C GLN A 21 5.78 5.35 -17.48
N GLN A 22 5.12 5.75 -18.58
CA GLN A 22 5.64 6.73 -19.54
C GLN A 22 5.30 8.18 -19.15
N GLU A 23 4.50 8.40 -18.10
CA GLU A 23 4.00 9.72 -17.71
C GLU A 23 4.99 10.45 -16.80
N ASN A 24 5.80 11.32 -17.42
CA ASN A 24 6.23 12.69 -17.07
C ASN A 24 6.62 13.13 -15.63
N GLU A 25 6.67 12.27 -14.62
CA GLU A 25 7.05 12.67 -13.24
C GLU A 25 8.35 12.04 -12.74
N ASN A 26 9.25 11.63 -13.63
CA ASN A 26 10.53 11.06 -13.25
C ASN A 26 11.66 12.12 -13.34
N LEU A 27 12.50 12.25 -12.29
CA LEU A 27 13.73 13.05 -12.24
C LEU A 27 14.92 12.42 -13.00
N THR A 28 14.73 11.24 -13.58
CA THR A 28 15.76 10.38 -14.15
C THR A 28 15.50 10.09 -15.63
N VAL A 29 16.53 9.62 -16.32
CA VAL A 29 16.48 9.21 -17.74
C VAL A 29 15.80 7.84 -17.94
N HIS A 30 15.46 7.15 -16.85
CA HIS A 30 14.75 5.87 -16.86
C HIS A 30 13.25 6.08 -16.74
N ASN A 31 12.46 5.11 -17.17
CA ASN A 31 11.03 5.07 -16.88
C ASN A 31 10.76 4.12 -15.72
N THR A 32 9.80 4.45 -14.86
CA THR A 32 9.48 3.61 -13.70
C THR A 32 8.70 2.38 -14.14
N ILE A 33 9.10 1.20 -13.67
CA ILE A 33 8.32 -0.03 -13.81
C ILE A 33 7.40 -0.17 -12.60
N THR A 34 6.12 -0.44 -12.84
CA THR A 34 5.14 -0.71 -11.79
C THR A 34 4.40 -2.01 -12.05
N PHE A 35 4.05 -2.73 -10.99
CA PHE A 35 3.23 -3.93 -11.02
C PHE A 35 2.47 -4.06 -9.69
N GLU A 36 1.40 -4.84 -9.70
CA GLU A 36 0.63 -5.23 -8.52
C GLU A 36 0.98 -6.67 -8.15
N PHE A 37 1.06 -6.97 -6.86
CA PHE A 37 1.32 -8.31 -6.37
C PHE A 37 0.08 -8.85 -5.65
N GLU A 38 -0.57 -9.83 -6.24
CA GLU A 38 -1.76 -10.49 -5.71
C GLU A 38 -1.36 -11.85 -5.13
N TRP A 39 -1.04 -11.85 -3.84
CA TRP A 39 -0.93 -13.10 -3.09
C TRP A 39 -2.33 -13.49 -2.62
N GLU A 40 -2.77 -14.71 -2.95
CA GLU A 40 -3.89 -15.32 -2.25
C GLU A 40 -3.46 -15.51 -0.80
N THR A 41 -3.74 -14.52 0.05
CA THR A 41 -3.71 -14.74 1.48
C THR A 41 -4.67 -15.89 1.75
N ASN A 42 -4.15 -16.98 2.30
CA ASN A 42 -4.95 -18.11 2.78
C ASN A 42 -6.08 -17.56 3.67
N THR A 43 -7.25 -17.32 3.09
CA THR A 43 -8.44 -16.82 3.77
C THR A 43 -9.18 -17.95 4.47
N ALA A 44 -8.55 -19.10 4.67
CA ALA A 44 -9.07 -20.22 5.43
C ALA A 44 -9.28 -19.92 6.93
N THR A 45 -8.95 -18.70 7.41
CA THR A 45 -9.32 -18.23 8.76
C THR A 45 -9.82 -16.79 8.80
N THR A 46 -10.05 -16.15 7.66
CA THR A 46 -10.63 -14.80 7.62
C THR A 46 -11.64 -14.75 6.49
N GLY A 47 -12.92 -14.82 6.85
CA GLY A 47 -14.01 -14.45 5.96
C GLY A 47 -13.80 -13.07 5.33
N PRO A 48 -14.59 -12.71 4.30
CA PRO A 48 -14.38 -11.51 3.51
C PRO A 48 -14.36 -10.28 4.41
N LEU A 49 -13.18 -9.69 4.63
CA LEU A 49 -13.03 -8.35 5.19
C LEU A 49 -13.43 -7.34 4.11
N ASN A 50 -14.70 -7.36 3.73
CA ASN A 50 -15.36 -6.24 3.10
C ASN A 50 -15.18 -5.04 4.03
N GLY A 51 -14.36 -4.09 3.59
CA GLY A 51 -14.32 -2.71 4.10
C GLY A 51 -14.55 -2.52 5.60
N GLY A 52 -13.51 -2.72 6.42
CA GLY A 52 -13.37 -1.95 7.65
C GLY A 52 -13.28 -2.76 8.93
N LYS A 53 -12.08 -2.73 9.52
CA LYS A 53 -11.72 -2.74 10.96
C LYS A 53 -10.41 -3.54 11.12
N ARG A 54 -9.28 -2.83 11.26
CA ARG A 54 -7.99 -3.46 11.62
C ARG A 54 -7.86 -3.50 13.14
N GLY A 55 -8.33 -4.58 13.76
CA GLY A 55 -8.10 -4.89 15.18
C GLY A 55 -8.71 -3.92 16.19
N TRP A 56 -8.33 -4.14 17.44
CA TRP A 56 -8.80 -3.40 18.62
C TRP A 56 -7.71 -2.49 19.18
N HIS A 57 -8.12 -1.39 19.80
CA HIS A 57 -7.25 -0.52 20.59
C HIS A 57 -7.36 -0.94 22.06
N VAL A 58 -6.26 -1.44 22.61
CA VAL A 58 -6.21 -2.00 23.96
C VAL A 58 -5.45 -1.03 24.85
N GLU A 59 -6.13 -0.47 25.84
CA GLU A 59 -5.54 0.30 26.93
C GLU A 59 -5.25 -0.64 28.11
N GLU A 60 -4.20 -0.36 28.87
CA GLU A 60 -3.71 -1.26 29.95
C GLU A 60 -4.78 -1.54 31.02
N MET A 61 -5.58 -0.54 31.38
CA MET A 61 -6.69 -0.69 32.32
C MET A 61 -7.82 -1.58 31.77
N SER A 62 -8.07 -1.55 30.47
CA SER A 62 -9.08 -2.39 29.80
C SER A 62 -8.67 -3.86 29.76
N LEU A 63 -7.36 -4.16 29.78
CA LEU A 63 -6.86 -5.53 29.71
C LEU A 63 -7.18 -6.34 30.99
N LYS A 64 -7.19 -5.67 32.16
CA LYS A 64 -7.50 -6.32 33.44
C LYS A 64 -8.97 -6.77 33.51
N ASN A 65 -9.89 -5.91 33.05
CA ASN A 65 -11.32 -6.24 32.99
C ASN A 65 -11.59 -7.34 31.95
N PHE A 66 -11.00 -7.22 30.76
CA PHE A 66 -11.07 -8.23 29.71
C PHE A 66 -10.62 -9.61 30.19
N THR A 67 -9.48 -9.70 30.88
CA THR A 67 -8.94 -10.98 31.37
C THR A 67 -9.86 -11.62 32.40
N ARG A 68 -10.52 -10.83 33.25
CA ARG A 68 -11.51 -11.33 34.21
C ARG A 68 -12.74 -11.90 33.49
N GLU A 69 -13.29 -11.16 32.52
CA GLU A 69 -14.47 -11.57 31.76
C GLU A 69 -14.22 -12.82 30.91
N CYS A 70 -13.03 -12.96 30.30
CA CYS A 70 -12.66 -14.18 29.58
C CYS A 70 -12.54 -15.41 30.50
N ARG A 71 -12.12 -15.23 31.77
CA ARG A 71 -12.08 -16.32 32.75
C ARG A 71 -13.46 -16.70 33.25
N GLU A 72 -14.35 -15.73 33.38
CA GLU A 72 -15.75 -15.98 33.78
C GLU A 72 -16.52 -16.73 32.69
N MET A 73 -16.27 -16.41 31.40
CA MET A 73 -16.84 -17.13 30.25
C MET A 73 -16.50 -18.63 30.27
N LEU A 74 -15.30 -19.01 30.72
CA LEU A 74 -14.81 -20.39 30.71
C LEU A 74 -15.05 -21.14 32.02
N ARG A 75 -15.71 -20.52 33.00
CA ARG A 75 -15.80 -21.08 34.35
C ARG A 75 -16.75 -22.28 34.44
N ASP A 76 -17.83 -22.27 33.66
CA ASP A 76 -18.93 -23.24 33.78
C ASP A 76 -19.11 -24.14 32.53
N GLU A 77 -18.26 -24.01 31.50
CA GLU A 77 -18.31 -24.82 30.28
C GLU A 77 -17.37 -26.02 30.34
N ILE A 78 -17.93 -27.23 30.28
CA ILE A 78 -17.20 -28.50 30.38
C ILE A 78 -16.63 -28.95 29.02
N ASP A 79 -17.26 -28.54 27.90
CA ASP A 79 -16.90 -28.93 26.54
C ASP A 79 -16.66 -27.71 25.63
N VAL A 80 -15.57 -26.99 25.87
CA VAL A 80 -15.19 -25.81 25.07
C VAL A 80 -14.46 -26.26 23.80
N THR A 81 -15.03 -26.00 22.62
CA THR A 81 -14.30 -26.19 21.34
C THR A 81 -13.40 -24.99 21.02
N PRO A 82 -12.33 -25.18 20.22
CA PRO A 82 -11.49 -24.07 19.78
C PRO A 82 -12.26 -22.94 19.09
N GLU A 83 -13.29 -23.27 18.32
CA GLU A 83 -14.13 -22.29 17.61
C GLU A 83 -14.96 -21.46 18.59
N MET A 84 -15.54 -22.09 19.62
CA MET A 84 -16.27 -21.40 20.68
C MET A 84 -15.37 -20.44 21.43
N LEU A 85 -14.15 -20.87 21.76
CA LEU A 85 -13.15 -20.05 22.43
C LEU A 85 -12.78 -18.82 21.58
N VAL A 86 -12.51 -19.02 20.29
CA VAL A 86 -12.15 -17.93 19.37
C VAL A 86 -13.31 -16.93 19.25
N ASN A 87 -14.54 -17.39 19.06
CA ASN A 87 -15.71 -16.53 18.93
C ASN A 87 -15.98 -15.74 20.22
N GLY A 88 -15.93 -16.40 21.39
CA GLY A 88 -16.12 -15.74 22.68
C GLY A 88 -15.06 -14.68 22.97
N ILE A 89 -13.79 -14.95 22.63
CA ILE A 89 -12.71 -13.96 22.74
C ILE A 89 -12.96 -12.78 21.80
N ILE A 90 -13.40 -13.01 20.56
CA ILE A 90 -13.71 -11.94 19.60
C ILE A 90 -14.86 -11.07 20.09
N GLU A 91 -15.92 -11.66 20.64
CA GLU A 91 -17.04 -10.95 21.24
C GLU A 91 -16.58 -10.08 22.41
N LYS A 92 -15.81 -10.66 23.35
CA LYS A 92 -15.25 -9.89 24.47
C LYS A 92 -14.32 -8.77 24.03
N CYS A 93 -13.55 -8.97 22.96
CA CYS A 93 -12.76 -7.91 22.38
C CYS A 93 -13.63 -6.78 21.80
N ASN A 94 -14.76 -7.11 21.16
CA ASN A 94 -15.70 -6.12 20.63
C ASN A 94 -16.42 -5.31 21.72
N GLU A 95 -16.71 -5.93 22.87
CA GLU A 95 -17.32 -5.28 24.03
C GLU A 95 -16.34 -4.36 24.77
N ASN A 96 -15.10 -4.82 24.98
CA ASN A 96 -14.14 -4.14 25.85
C ASN A 96 -13.25 -3.12 25.15
N PHE A 97 -13.06 -3.23 23.84
CA PHE A 97 -12.05 -2.44 23.14
C PHE A 97 -12.62 -1.65 21.97
N ARG A 98 -12.18 -0.39 21.85
CA ARG A 98 -12.51 0.45 20.69
C ARG A 98 -11.86 -0.14 19.43
N LYS A 99 -12.60 -0.19 18.32
CA LYS A 99 -12.02 -0.55 17.03
C LYS A 99 -11.06 0.54 16.56
N ARG A 100 -9.91 0.15 15.97
CA ARG A 100 -9.00 1.14 15.40
C ARG A 100 -9.66 1.81 14.20
N ASN A 101 -9.74 3.14 14.25
CA ASN A 101 -10.17 3.93 13.10
C ASN A 101 -9.15 3.77 11.96
N LYS A 102 -9.64 3.75 10.72
CA LYS A 102 -8.79 3.84 9.53
C LYS A 102 -7.99 5.14 9.66
N GLY A 103 -6.66 5.05 9.68
CA GLY A 103 -5.80 6.22 9.57
C GLY A 103 -6.28 7.06 8.39
N TYR A 104 -6.44 8.36 8.62
CA TYR A 104 -7.04 9.31 7.69
C TYR A 104 -6.26 9.25 6.35
N ARG A 105 -6.82 8.62 5.31
CA ARG A 105 -6.23 8.56 3.95
C ARG A 105 -6.40 9.89 3.18
N GLY A 106 -6.44 11.02 3.89
CA GLY A 106 -6.90 12.31 3.34
C GLY A 106 -5.90 13.45 3.41
N ARG A 107 -4.73 13.29 4.05
CA ARG A 107 -3.67 14.29 3.91
C ARG A 107 -2.85 13.96 2.68
N ASN A 108 -3.04 14.73 1.60
CA ASN A 108 -2.08 14.76 0.51
C ASN A 108 -0.70 15.06 1.11
N PRO A 109 0.31 14.20 0.87
CA PRO A 109 1.65 14.47 1.32
C PRO A 109 2.14 15.84 0.84
N ALA A 110 2.81 16.59 1.71
CA ALA A 110 3.29 17.95 1.38
C ALA A 110 4.17 18.00 0.12
N TYR A 111 4.83 16.90 -0.24
CA TYR A 111 5.63 16.80 -1.46
C TYR A 111 4.80 16.99 -2.74
N LEU A 112 3.50 16.65 -2.74
CA LEU A 112 2.63 16.84 -3.91
C LEU A 112 2.41 18.33 -4.24
N ALA A 113 2.39 19.21 -3.24
CA ALA A 113 2.26 20.66 -3.46
C ALA A 113 3.58 21.31 -3.91
N TRP A 114 4.73 20.75 -3.50
CA TRP A 114 6.04 21.20 -3.97
C TRP A 114 6.36 20.71 -5.39
N ASN A 115 5.71 19.63 -5.83
CA ASN A 115 5.91 19.05 -7.15
C ASN A 115 5.40 19.96 -8.29
N SER A 116 4.39 20.82 -8.09
CA SER A 116 3.84 21.65 -9.19
C SER A 116 4.80 22.72 -9.69
N ASP A 117 5.46 23.44 -8.78
CA ASP A 117 6.38 24.52 -9.12
C ASP A 117 7.67 23.95 -9.73
N ILE A 118 8.12 22.82 -9.18
CA ILE A 118 9.26 22.05 -9.70
C ILE A 118 8.91 21.49 -11.09
N ALA A 119 7.70 20.94 -11.30
CA ALA A 119 7.26 20.44 -12.60
C ALA A 119 7.20 21.55 -13.65
N THR A 120 6.75 22.75 -13.28
CA THR A 120 6.66 23.90 -14.19
C THR A 120 8.05 24.33 -14.69
N LYS A 121 8.99 24.56 -13.77
CA LYS A 121 10.38 24.92 -14.13
C LYS A 121 11.08 23.83 -14.96
N ARG A 122 10.71 22.57 -14.77
CA ARG A 122 11.27 21.45 -15.54
C ARG A 122 10.75 21.39 -16.96
N ASN A 123 9.46 21.70 -17.16
CA ASN A 123 8.91 21.81 -18.51
C ASN A 123 9.57 22.93 -19.31
N GLU A 124 9.94 24.04 -18.65
CA GLU A 124 10.72 25.12 -19.26
C GLU A 124 12.12 24.62 -19.67
N CYS A 125 12.86 24.00 -18.77
CA CYS A 125 14.21 23.46 -19.06
C CYS A 125 14.21 22.39 -20.16
N ILE A 126 13.22 21.49 -20.17
CA ILE A 126 13.13 20.43 -21.19
C ILE A 126 12.87 21.04 -22.57
N LYS A 127 11.98 22.04 -22.67
CA LYS A 127 11.70 22.73 -23.93
C LYS A 127 12.96 23.40 -24.49
N GLU A 128 13.71 24.10 -23.64
CA GLU A 128 14.96 24.74 -24.04
C GLU A 128 15.98 23.72 -24.56
N ARG A 129 16.17 22.61 -23.83
CA ARG A 129 17.12 21.56 -24.23
C ARG A 129 16.75 20.88 -25.56
N VAL A 130 15.46 20.63 -25.79
CA VAL A 130 14.98 20.07 -27.08
C VAL A 130 15.26 21.05 -28.21
N GLN A 131 14.97 22.34 -27.98
CA GLN A 131 15.20 23.38 -28.98
C GLN A 131 16.68 23.55 -29.32
N GLU A 132 17.58 23.52 -28.33
CA GLU A 132 19.03 23.54 -28.57
C GLU A 132 19.50 22.32 -29.38
N HIS A 133 18.96 21.14 -29.07
CA HIS A 133 19.32 19.92 -29.78
C HIS A 133 18.88 19.95 -31.24
N GLU A 134 17.66 20.43 -31.53
CA GLU A 134 17.17 20.61 -32.90
C GLU A 134 17.99 21.63 -33.68
N GLN A 135 18.36 22.75 -33.06
CA GLN A 135 19.22 23.77 -33.69
C GLN A 135 20.62 23.22 -34.00
N GLU A 136 21.19 22.41 -33.11
CA GLU A 136 22.48 21.76 -33.34
C GLU A 136 22.41 20.73 -34.48
N LEU A 137 21.33 19.96 -34.58
CA LEU A 137 21.10 19.04 -35.69
C LEU A 137 20.96 19.78 -37.04
N GLU A 138 20.28 20.92 -37.07
CA GLU A 138 20.19 21.76 -38.27
C GLU A 138 21.55 22.37 -38.67
N ARG A 139 22.33 22.82 -37.69
CA ARG A 139 23.69 23.33 -37.93
C ARG A 139 24.62 22.27 -38.52
N ARG A 140 24.50 21.02 -38.06
CA ARG A 140 25.27 19.89 -38.60
C ARG A 140 24.85 19.56 -40.03
N LYS A 141 23.55 19.59 -40.34
CA LYS A 141 23.03 19.39 -41.71
C LYS A 141 23.46 20.47 -42.70
N LYS A 142 23.69 21.71 -42.25
CA LYS A 142 24.17 22.82 -43.10
C LYS A 142 25.69 22.84 -43.33
N LYS A 143 26.45 22.03 -42.58
CA LYS A 143 27.93 21.97 -42.63
C LYS A 143 28.49 20.76 -43.38
N GLY A 144 27.65 19.78 -43.74
CA GLY A 144 28.00 18.65 -44.62
C GLY A 144 27.42 18.87 -46.00
#